data_AF-A0A5M3MF24-F1
#
_entry.id   AF-A0A5M3MF24-F1
#
_cell.length_a   1.000
_cell.length_b   1.000
_cell.length_c   1.000
_cell.angle_alpha   90.00
_cell.angle_beta   90.00
_cell.angle_gamma   90.00
#
_symmetry.space_group_name_H-M   'P 1'
#
loop_
_entity.id
_entity.type
_entity.pdbx_description
1 polymer ?
#
loop_
_entity_poly.entity_id
_entity_poly.type
_entity_poly.pdbx_seq_one_letter_code
_entity_poly.pdbx_strand_id
1 'polypeptide(L)'
;GSSTALVAVLQHSPRPKQEADTAPRFTLFQPTAQRDMPAPDAVLKIAHLGDCMGMLVRGEEVAWRSEEMWFGFNAPVQLGPSSNARPADAQIITLPVQQDDILILASDGLSDNLWDDEVLDEVVRFKR
;
A
#
# COMPACT_ATOMS: atom_id res chain seq x y z
N GLY A 1 -21.80 16.39 -7.01
CA GLY A 1 -21.91 15.01 -6.49
C GLY A 1 -20.95 14.83 -5.34
N SER A 2 -21.14 13.79 -4.55
CA SER A 2 -20.14 13.27 -3.62
C SER A 2 -19.36 12.12 -4.25
N SER A 3 -18.22 11.76 -3.68
CA SER A 3 -17.40 10.63 -4.13
C SER A 3 -16.53 10.08 -3.00
N THR A 4 -16.26 8.79 -3.04
CA THR A 4 -15.12 8.17 -2.34
C THR A 4 -13.83 8.40 -3.12
N ALA A 5 -12.69 8.20 -2.46
CA ALA A 5 -11.38 8.42 -3.07
C ALA A 5 -10.35 7.43 -2.53
N LEU A 6 -9.56 6.86 -3.44
CA LEU A 6 -8.42 6.03 -3.12
C LEU A 6 -7.28 6.38 -4.08
N VAL A 7 -6.16 6.84 -3.54
CA VAL A 7 -5.00 7.31 -4.32
C VAL A 7 -3.74 6.69 -3.76
N ALA A 8 -2.87 6.18 -4.62
CA ALA A 8 -1.59 5.62 -4.23
C ALA A 8 -0.42 6.26 -5.00
N VAL A 9 0.68 6.49 -4.29
CA VAL A 9 1.92 7.07 -4.83
C VAL A 9 3.10 6.19 -4.45
N LEU A 10 3.79 5.64 -5.45
CA LEU A 10 5.02 4.87 -5.27
C LEU A 10 6.21 5.81 -5.12
N GLN A 11 6.97 5.66 -4.04
CA GLN A 11 8.18 6.43 -3.76
C GLN A 11 9.37 5.49 -3.65
N HIS A 12 10.40 5.72 -4.45
CA HIS A 12 11.63 4.96 -4.38
C HIS A 12 12.63 5.66 -3.45
N SER A 13 13.34 4.88 -2.64
CA SER A 13 14.50 5.36 -1.92
C SER A 13 15.58 5.77 -2.93
N PRO A 14 16.24 6.93 -2.76
CA PRO A 14 17.36 7.28 -3.61
C PRO A 14 18.46 6.23 -3.42
N ARG A 15 18.77 5.47 -4.48
CA ARG A 15 19.90 4.53 -4.45
C ARG A 15 21.17 5.32 -4.11
N PRO A 16 21.91 4.94 -3.05
CA PRO A 16 23.24 5.51 -2.84
C PRO A 16 24.07 5.21 -4.09
N LYS A 17 24.72 6.23 -4.67
CA LYS A 17 25.73 6.01 -5.70
C LYS A 17 26.76 5.08 -5.07
N GLN A 18 27.02 3.92 -5.69
CA GLN A 18 28.16 3.09 -5.34
C GLN A 18 29.42 3.94 -5.53
N GLU A 19 29.92 4.56 -4.47
CA GLU A 19 31.30 5.01 -4.42
C GLU A 19 32.16 3.75 -4.40
N ALA A 20 33.03 3.64 -5.40
CA ALA A 20 33.96 2.54 -5.55
C ALA A 20 34.76 2.38 -4.25
N ASP A 21 34.62 1.21 -3.63
CA ASP A 21 35.26 0.84 -2.37
C ASP A 21 36.76 0.63 -2.61
N THR A 22 37.55 1.69 -2.44
CA THR A 22 39.02 1.61 -2.44
C THR A 22 39.59 2.09 -1.10
N ALA A 23 39.27 1.40 0.00
CA ALA A 23 40.15 1.37 1.18
C ALA A 23 39.77 0.23 2.13
N PRO A 24 40.73 -0.60 2.60
CA PRO A 24 40.43 -1.62 3.61
C PRO A 24 40.14 -0.95 4.96
N ARG A 25 38.94 -1.19 5.52
CA ARG A 25 38.59 -0.78 6.89
C ARG A 25 38.78 -1.95 7.85
N PHE A 26 39.82 -1.87 8.68
CA PHE A 26 39.92 -2.68 9.90
C PHE A 26 38.94 -2.13 10.95
N THR A 27 38.07 -2.98 11.50
CA THR A 27 37.18 -2.61 12.61
C THR A 27 37.37 -3.58 13.78
N LEU A 28 37.90 -3.06 14.89
CA LEU A 28 37.91 -3.73 16.20
C LEU A 28 36.56 -3.44 16.89
N PHE A 29 35.90 -4.50 17.36
CA PHE A 29 34.73 -4.52 18.25
C PHE A 29 33.47 -3.76 17.80
N GLN A 30 32.40 -4.52 17.50
CA GLN A 30 31.02 -4.01 17.48
C GLN A 30 30.18 -4.73 18.56
N PRO A 31 29.46 -3.99 19.43
CA PRO A 31 28.49 -4.59 20.35
C PRO A 31 27.25 -5.05 19.58
N THR A 32 26.60 -6.08 20.11
CA THR A 32 25.51 -6.88 19.52
C THR A 32 24.54 -6.08 18.64
N ALA A 33 24.52 -6.44 17.35
CA ALA A 33 23.66 -5.87 16.33
C ALA A 33 22.17 -6.04 16.68
N GLN A 34 21.50 -4.92 16.91
CA GLN A 34 20.09 -4.80 16.58
C GLN A 34 19.97 -5.17 15.09
N ARG A 35 19.02 -6.05 14.73
CA ARG A 35 18.81 -6.42 13.32
C ARG A 35 18.45 -5.16 12.55
N ASP A 36 19.45 -4.53 11.93
CA ASP A 36 19.26 -3.49 10.93
C ASP A 36 18.57 -4.15 9.75
N MET A 37 17.24 -4.19 9.78
CA MET A 37 16.45 -4.52 8.60
C MET A 37 16.78 -3.44 7.56
N PRO A 38 17.30 -3.80 6.38
CA PRO A 38 17.61 -2.82 5.36
C PRO A 38 16.33 -2.03 5.06
N ALA A 39 16.46 -0.70 4.97
CA ALA A 39 15.35 0.15 4.62
C ALA A 39 14.76 -0.30 3.27
N PRO A 40 13.42 -0.31 3.11
CA PRO A 40 12.80 -0.77 1.88
C PRO A 40 13.24 0.09 0.69
N ASP A 41 13.49 -0.56 -0.45
CA ASP A 41 13.90 0.10 -1.69
C ASP A 41 12.81 1.03 -2.23
N ALA A 42 11.54 0.72 -1.96
CA ALA A 42 10.40 1.56 -2.28
C ALA A 42 9.28 1.43 -1.26
N VAL A 43 8.50 2.50 -1.13
CA VAL A 43 7.30 2.55 -0.29
C VAL A 43 6.12 3.07 -1.10
N LEU A 44 4.94 2.50 -0.85
CA LEU A 44 3.68 2.98 -1.39
C LEU A 44 2.98 3.81 -0.34
N LYS A 45 2.66 5.07 -0.66
CA LYS A 45 1.84 5.94 0.18
C LYS A 45 0.44 6.02 -0.39
N ILE A 46 -0.54 5.68 0.42
CA ILE A 46 -1.94 5.61 0.03
C ILE A 46 -2.72 6.60 0.88
N ALA A 47 -3.64 7.33 0.24
CA ALA A 47 -4.70 8.08 0.92
C ALA A 47 -6.04 7.43 0.56
N HIS A 48 -6.76 6.96 1.58
CA HIS A 48 -8.04 6.26 1.43
C HIS A 48 -9.16 7.00 2.16
N LEU A 49 -10.29 7.22 1.49
CA LEU A 49 -11.49 7.81 2.05
C LEU A 49 -12.74 7.19 1.41
N GLY A 50 -13.47 6.42 2.21
CA GLY A 50 -14.70 5.75 1.81
C GLY A 50 -14.56 4.23 1.76
N ASP A 51 -15.29 3.61 0.87
CA ASP A 51 -15.46 2.16 0.71
C ASP A 51 -14.81 1.62 -0.58
N CYS A 52 -13.89 2.38 -1.18
CA CYS A 52 -13.07 1.83 -2.24
C CYS A 52 -12.19 0.69 -1.71
N MET A 53 -11.87 -0.25 -2.59
CA MET A 53 -11.00 -1.38 -2.26
C MET A 53 -9.57 -1.11 -2.71
N GLY A 54 -8.63 -1.25 -1.77
CA GLY A 54 -7.21 -1.37 -2.03
C GLY A 54 -6.70 -2.73 -1.57
N MET A 55 -5.97 -3.44 -2.42
CA MET A 55 -5.37 -4.73 -2.09
C MET A 55 -3.96 -4.81 -2.69
N LEU A 56 -3.00 -5.31 -1.90
CA LEU A 56 -1.65 -5.60 -2.37
C LEU A 56 -1.45 -7.12 -2.39
N VAL A 57 -1.18 -7.67 -3.56
CA VAL A 57 -0.86 -9.09 -3.75
C VAL A 57 0.64 -9.24 -3.90
N ARG A 58 1.24 -10.14 -3.12
CA ARG A 58 2.67 -10.48 -3.15
C ARG A 58 2.82 -11.97 -3.39
N GLY A 59 3.43 -12.34 -4.51
CA GLY A 59 3.49 -13.75 -4.92
C GLY A 59 2.08 -14.28 -5.20
N GLU A 60 1.61 -15.20 -4.36
CA GLU A 60 0.27 -15.80 -4.39
C GLU A 60 -0.51 -15.51 -3.07
N GLU A 61 -0.16 -14.44 -2.35
CA GLU A 61 -0.80 -14.08 -1.07
C GLU A 61 -1.25 -12.60 -1.04
N VAL A 62 -2.31 -12.33 -0.27
CA VAL A 62 -2.75 -10.96 0.04
C VAL A 62 -1.87 -10.39 1.15
N ALA A 63 -0.96 -9.49 0.78
CA ALA A 63 -0.02 -8.84 1.69
C ALA A 63 -0.63 -7.66 2.44
N TRP A 64 -1.65 -7.01 1.88
CA TRP A 64 -2.40 -5.93 2.50
C TRP A 64 -3.78 -5.78 1.88
N ARG A 65 -4.76 -5.40 2.69
CA ARG A 65 -6.14 -5.08 2.29
C ARG A 65 -6.57 -3.82 3.04
N SER A 66 -7.21 -2.88 2.33
CA SER A 66 -7.72 -1.65 2.94
C SER A 66 -8.91 -1.92 3.85
N GLU A 67 -9.01 -1.14 4.92
CA GLU A 67 -10.24 -1.03 5.70
C GLU A 67 -11.15 0.04 5.11
N GLU A 68 -12.43 -0.27 5.02
CA GLU A 68 -13.45 0.65 4.51
C GLU A 68 -13.92 1.64 5.59
N MET A 69 -14.34 2.81 5.16
CA MET A 69 -14.76 3.90 6.02
C MET A 69 -16.26 4.18 5.86
N TRP A 70 -17.02 3.98 6.93
CA TRP A 70 -18.47 4.07 6.95
C TRP A 70 -18.98 5.04 8.02
N PHE A 71 -20.06 5.77 7.73
CA PHE A 71 -20.90 6.41 8.75
C PHE A 71 -22.06 5.52 9.18
N GLY A 72 -22.49 4.59 8.31
CA GLY A 72 -23.57 3.65 8.54
C GLY A 72 -23.75 2.71 7.35
N PHE A 73 -24.79 1.86 7.41
CA PHE A 73 -25.09 0.92 6.33
C PHE A 73 -25.32 1.65 5.00
N ASN A 74 -24.56 1.27 3.97
CA ASN A 74 -24.61 1.85 2.63
C ASN A 74 -24.43 3.39 2.62
N ALA A 75 -23.66 3.91 3.58
CA ALA A 75 -23.35 5.32 3.75
C ALA A 75 -21.84 5.48 4.02
N PRO A 76 -21.00 5.36 2.98
CA PRO A 76 -19.56 5.48 3.13
C PRO A 76 -19.17 6.94 3.42
N VAL A 77 -18.00 7.12 4.00
CA VAL A 77 -17.39 8.45 4.11
C VAL A 77 -17.08 8.93 2.70
N GLN A 78 -17.52 10.13 2.33
CA GLN A 78 -17.38 10.65 0.96
C GLN A 78 -16.99 12.13 0.97
N LEU A 79 -16.19 12.58 0.02
CA LEU A 79 -15.95 14.00 -0.25
C LEU A 79 -17.10 14.59 -1.05
N GLY A 80 -17.43 15.86 -0.85
CA GLY A 80 -18.40 16.57 -1.68
C GLY A 80 -18.90 17.86 -1.05
N PRO A 81 -19.60 18.73 -1.81
CA PRO A 81 -20.05 20.04 -1.31
C PRO A 81 -20.98 19.99 -0.10
N SER A 82 -21.70 18.88 0.07
CA SER A 82 -22.65 18.66 1.18
C SER A 82 -22.11 17.66 2.22
N SER A 83 -20.87 17.20 2.07
CA SER A 83 -20.24 16.30 3.03
C SER A 83 -19.41 17.08 4.04
N ASN A 84 -19.38 16.60 5.27
CA ASN A 84 -18.49 17.10 6.31
C ASN A 84 -17.08 16.50 6.22
N ALA A 85 -16.89 15.43 5.44
CA ALA A 85 -15.58 14.81 5.27
C ALA A 85 -14.67 15.71 4.41
N ARG A 86 -13.43 15.85 4.86
CA ARG A 86 -12.40 16.65 4.20
C ARG A 86 -11.29 15.72 3.71
N PRO A 87 -10.48 16.14 2.73
CA PRO A 87 -9.32 15.35 2.29
C PRO A 87 -8.36 14.99 3.44
N ALA A 88 -8.29 15.82 4.48
CA ALA A 88 -7.47 15.58 5.67
C ALA A 88 -7.99 14.45 6.57
N ASP A 89 -9.24 14.03 6.41
CA ASP A 89 -9.84 12.95 7.18
C ASP A 89 -9.56 11.57 6.54
N ALA A 90 -8.85 11.53 5.40
CA ALA A 90 -8.44 10.30 4.74
C ALA A 90 -7.44 9.50 5.60
N GLN A 91 -7.57 8.18 5.59
CA GLN A 91 -6.58 7.28 6.16
C GLN A 91 -5.31 7.31 5.30
N ILE A 92 -4.18 7.62 5.93
CA ILE A 92 -2.87 7.62 5.27
C ILE A 92 -2.15 6.33 5.63
N ILE A 93 -1.91 5.49 4.62
CA ILE A 93 -1.24 4.19 4.77
C ILE A 93 0.12 4.27 4.06
N THR A 94 1.17 3.73 4.69
CA THR A 94 2.50 3.60 4.08
C THR A 94 2.93 2.14 4.13
N LEU A 95 3.14 1.53 2.97
CA LEU A 95 3.49 0.12 2.85
C LEU A 95 4.87 -0.03 2.22
N PRO A 96 5.79 -0.83 2.81
CA PRO A 96 6.97 -1.27 2.08
C PRO A 96 6.54 -2.22 0.96
N VAL A 97 7.05 -1.97 -0.24
CA VAL A 97 6.74 -2.78 -1.42
C VAL A 97 7.99 -3.44 -1.97
N GLN A 98 7.78 -4.55 -2.66
CA GLN A 98 8.81 -5.37 -3.28
C GLN A 98 8.60 -5.40 -4.79
N GLN A 99 9.63 -5.83 -5.53
CA GLN A 99 9.48 -6.11 -6.94
C GLN A 99 8.39 -7.19 -7.13
N ASP A 100 7.60 -7.05 -8.21
CA ASP A 100 6.50 -7.95 -8.59
C ASP A 100 5.28 -7.97 -7.66
N ASP A 101 5.21 -7.05 -6.68
CA ASP A 101 3.97 -6.75 -5.96
C ASP A 101 2.92 -6.17 -6.94
N ILE A 102 1.68 -6.62 -6.83
CA ILE A 102 0.54 -6.11 -7.62
C ILE A 102 -0.37 -5.32 -6.69
N LEU A 103 -0.52 -4.02 -6.97
CA LEU A 103 -1.49 -3.16 -6.29
C LEU A 103 -2.79 -3.11 -7.09
N ILE A 104 -3.89 -3.47 -6.44
CA ILE A 104 -5.25 -3.37 -6.95
C ILE A 104 -5.90 -2.18 -6.24
N LEU A 105 -6.42 -1.25 -7.04
CA LEU A 105 -7.28 -0.16 -6.58
C LEU A 105 -8.57 -0.25 -7.36
N ALA A 106 -9.70 -0.34 -6.66
CA ALA A 106 -11.01 -0.51 -7.27
C ALA A 106 -12.08 0.24 -6.47
N SER A 107 -13.22 0.51 -7.11
CA SER A 107 -14.44 0.92 -6.39
C SER A 107 -15.01 -0.24 -5.57
N ASP A 108 -15.92 0.08 -4.67
CA ASP A 108 -16.79 -0.84 -3.93
C ASP A 108 -17.45 -1.90 -4.81
N GLY A 109 -17.79 -1.57 -6.07
CA GLY A 109 -18.34 -2.52 -7.03
C GLY A 109 -17.49 -3.78 -7.27
N LEU A 110 -16.20 -3.80 -6.93
CA LEU A 110 -15.41 -5.04 -6.93
C LEU A 110 -15.64 -5.86 -5.65
N SER A 111 -15.48 -5.23 -4.48
CA SER A 111 -15.62 -5.88 -3.18
C SER A 111 -17.06 -6.29 -2.84
N ASP A 112 -18.06 -5.64 -3.43
CA ASP A 112 -19.47 -6.01 -3.29
C ASP A 112 -19.82 -7.33 -4.02
N ASN A 113 -19.01 -7.72 -5.02
CA ASN A 113 -19.34 -8.81 -5.93
C ASN A 113 -18.38 -10.00 -5.87
N LEU A 114 -17.16 -9.82 -5.34
CA LEU A 114 -16.15 -10.87 -5.23
C LEU A 114 -15.55 -10.94 -3.84
N TRP A 115 -15.30 -12.16 -3.38
CA TRP A 115 -14.51 -12.40 -2.17
C TRP A 115 -13.01 -12.14 -2.45
N ASP A 116 -12.25 -11.80 -1.41
CA ASP A 116 -10.82 -11.53 -1.56
C ASP A 116 -10.06 -12.74 -2.17
N ASP A 117 -10.48 -13.97 -1.86
CA ASP A 117 -9.89 -15.20 -2.42
C ASP A 117 -10.16 -15.34 -3.93
N GLU A 118 -11.35 -14.92 -4.41
CA GLU A 118 -11.68 -14.94 -5.85
C GLU A 118 -10.85 -13.91 -6.62
N VAL A 119 -10.62 -12.74 -6.03
CA VAL A 119 -9.72 -11.71 -6.59
C VAL A 119 -8.29 -12.25 -6.65
N LEU A 120 -7.82 -12.89 -5.57
CA LEU A 120 -6.49 -13.48 -5.52
C LEU A 120 -6.30 -14.57 -6.58
N ASP A 121 -7.27 -15.48 -6.73
CA ASP A 121 -7.22 -16.57 -7.71
C ASP A 121 -7.08 -16.05 -9.15
N GLU A 122 -7.83 -15.00 -9.51
CA GLU A 122 -7.72 -14.38 -10.83
C GLU A 122 -6.37 -13.67 -11.05
N VAL A 123 -5.81 -13.02 -10.01
CA VAL A 123 -4.48 -12.42 -10.09
C VAL A 123 -3.40 -13.49 -10.26
N VAL A 124 -3.49 -14.59 -9.50
CA VAL A 124 -2.55 -15.73 -9.60
C VAL A 124 -2.64 -16.37 -10.99
N ARG A 125 -3.86 -16.55 -11.51
CA ARG A 125 -4.09 -17.05 -12.86
C ARG A 125 -3.46 -16.17 -13.93
N PHE A 126 -3.53 -14.85 -13.80
CA PHE A 126 -2.93 -13.90 -14.76
C PHE A 126 -1.39 -13.95 -14.78
N LYS A 127 -0.75 -14.30 -13.65
CA LYS A 127 0.71 -14.39 -13.56
C LYS A 127 1.30 -15.68 -14.16
N ARG A 128 0.46 -16.71 -14.41
CA ARG A 128 0.86 -18.01 -14.97
C ARG A 128 0.78 -18.00 -16.50
#